data_AF-A0A924QX70-F1
#
_entry.id   AF-A0A924QX70-F1
#
_cell.length_a   1.000
_cell.length_b   1.000
_cell.length_c   1.000
_cell.angle_alpha   90.00
_cell.angle_beta   90.00
_cell.angle_gamma   90.00
#
_symmetry.space_group_name_H-M   'P 1'
#
loop_
_entity.id
_entity.type
_entity.pdbx_description
1 polymer ?
#
loop_
_entity_poly.entity_id
_entity_poly.type
_entity_poly.pdbx_seq_one_letter_code
_entity_poly.pdbx_strand_id
1 'polypeptide(L)'
;MSRTGRVTRTPFLRTHRLAIAAGIAVFVTLVGPAVASAVWTAPAAPATTSITTADVKVSLNGTSAQSTQYRFAGAASNSPILITPFEVRNDGGAPLALSLATNVVTGSAPGASISLVLWRSAGATCGNSPTTGIFTTGTLADPPVLPSDATTVPAGEAFTICAATRLTTTVVASQGLSVSPTLTITGSVGNWTASLPSASFTQSVYQVPATAGASCDDGLDEVLAALLGVDARISWTSAGAGVIYEIIDSVTRVPITTSTTTTATLNLSSFPRATTGVYVRSVDPVSGSTAIGPLIRVHYTAGVLGLLLARVQCG
;
A
#
# COMPACT_ATOMS: atom_id res chain seq x y z
N MET A 1 88.89 42.35 44.45
CA MET A 1 88.74 41.29 45.47
C MET A 1 87.28 40.89 45.58
N SER A 2 87.06 39.59 45.69
CA SER A 2 85.87 38.87 46.18
C SER A 2 84.53 38.90 45.42
N ARG A 3 84.22 37.71 44.87
CA ARG A 3 82.90 37.20 44.47
C ARG A 3 81.92 37.09 45.64
N THR A 4 80.63 37.03 45.30
CA THR A 4 79.45 36.31 45.88
C THR A 4 78.26 37.27 45.95
N GLY A 5 77.04 36.99 45.52
CA GLY A 5 76.36 35.80 44.99
C GLY A 5 74.88 35.92 45.39
N ARG A 6 73.92 35.75 44.49
CA ARG A 6 72.59 35.16 44.77
C ARG A 6 71.73 35.11 43.51
N VAL A 7 71.31 33.89 43.16
CA VAL A 7 70.24 33.61 42.19
C VAL A 7 68.93 33.57 42.98
N THR A 8 68.03 34.51 42.71
CA THR A 8 66.69 34.53 43.31
C THR A 8 65.69 34.09 42.24
N ARG A 9 65.25 32.83 42.30
CA ARG A 9 64.12 32.32 41.51
C ARG A 9 62.82 32.90 42.07
N THR A 10 62.09 33.67 41.27
CA THR A 10 60.73 34.12 41.60
C THR A 10 59.70 33.04 41.21
N PRO A 11 58.78 32.65 42.10
CA PRO A 11 57.71 31.69 41.82
C PRO A 11 56.45 32.43 41.36
N PHE A 12 56.19 32.49 40.06
CA PHE A 12 55.03 33.23 39.52
C PHE A 12 54.17 32.42 38.53
N LEU A 13 54.05 31.10 38.72
CA LEU A 13 53.33 30.23 37.77
C LEU A 13 52.36 29.22 38.39
N ARG A 14 51.88 29.43 39.63
CA ARG A 14 50.87 28.54 40.24
C ARG A 14 49.52 29.15 40.58
N THR A 15 49.37 30.48 40.59
CA THR A 15 48.08 31.14 40.91
C THR A 15 47.18 31.35 39.70
N HIS A 16 47.70 31.34 38.48
CA HIS A 16 46.87 31.55 37.27
C HIS A 16 46.10 30.30 36.81
N ARG A 17 46.54 29.09 37.17
CA ARG A 17 45.86 27.85 36.75
C ARG A 17 44.58 27.56 37.54
N LEU A 18 44.51 28.00 38.80
CA LEU A 18 43.31 27.86 39.64
C LEU A 18 42.22 28.87 39.28
N ALA A 19 42.60 30.10 38.90
CA ALA A 19 41.65 31.12 38.47
C ALA A 19 40.97 30.76 37.13
N ILE A 20 41.72 30.18 36.19
CA ILE A 20 41.18 29.76 34.89
C ILE A 20 40.24 28.55 35.03
N ALA A 21 40.58 27.57 35.87
CA ALA A 21 39.72 26.42 36.12
C ALA A 21 38.40 26.79 36.82
N ALA A 22 38.44 27.72 37.78
CA ALA A 22 37.24 28.23 38.44
C ALA A 22 36.37 29.07 37.47
N GLY A 23 36.98 29.87 36.60
CA GLY A 23 36.26 30.66 35.58
C GLY A 23 35.54 29.79 34.54
N ILE A 24 36.16 28.69 34.09
CA ILE A 24 35.55 27.77 33.13
C ILE A 24 34.41 26.96 33.78
N ALA A 25 34.56 26.54 35.04
CA ALA A 25 33.50 25.83 35.76
C ALA A 25 32.25 26.72 35.97
N VAL A 26 32.43 28.00 36.31
CA VAL A 26 31.33 28.96 36.45
C VAL A 26 30.66 29.28 35.10
N PHE A 27 31.44 29.41 34.03
CA PHE A 27 30.92 29.67 32.69
C PHE A 27 30.09 28.49 32.15
N VAL A 28 30.51 27.25 32.39
CA VAL A 28 29.76 26.05 31.96
C VAL A 28 28.49 25.83 32.78
N THR A 29 28.43 26.28 34.05
CA THR A 29 27.19 26.23 34.84
C THR A 29 26.20 27.36 34.56
N LEU A 30 26.65 28.49 34.00
CA LEU A 30 25.75 29.59 33.61
C LEU A 30 25.09 29.38 32.25
N VAL A 31 25.65 28.52 31.39
CA VAL A 31 25.04 28.09 30.12
C VAL A 31 24.20 26.82 30.37
N GLY A 32 23.21 26.94 31.26
CA GLY A 32 22.09 25.99 31.31
C GLY A 32 21.15 26.19 30.11
N PRO A 33 20.26 25.24 29.80
CA PRO A 33 19.38 25.30 28.64
C PRO A 33 18.24 26.29 28.88
N ALA A 34 18.50 27.57 28.64
CA ALA A 34 17.48 28.61 28.49
C ALA A 34 18.04 29.74 27.62
N VAL A 35 18.14 29.52 26.31
CA VAL A 35 18.31 30.63 25.36
C VAL A 35 16.94 31.09 24.88
N ALA A 36 16.41 32.08 25.60
CA ALA A 36 15.86 33.25 24.93
C ALA A 36 17.05 34.08 24.42
N SER A 37 17.05 34.48 23.15
CA SER A 37 17.99 35.49 22.64
C SER A 37 17.30 36.45 21.68
N ALA A 38 17.44 37.73 22.01
CA ALA A 38 16.92 38.91 21.32
C ALA A 38 17.87 39.38 20.20
N VAL A 39 17.33 40.06 19.19
CA VAL A 39 18.09 40.75 18.13
C VAL A 39 17.44 42.12 17.81
N TRP A 40 18.19 43.16 18.18
CA TRP A 40 18.30 44.56 17.72
C TRP A 40 17.08 45.35 17.19
N THR A 41 16.70 46.42 17.91
CA THR A 41 15.89 47.54 17.43
C THR A 41 16.76 48.74 17.06
N ALA A 42 16.65 49.22 15.82
CA ALA A 42 17.09 50.54 15.39
C ALA A 42 15.86 51.43 15.15
N PRO A 43 15.86 52.73 15.49
CA PRO A 43 14.74 53.61 15.17
C PRO A 43 14.85 54.01 13.69
N ALA A 44 14.23 53.23 12.82
CA ALA A 44 13.87 53.65 11.47
C ALA A 44 12.42 54.13 11.48
N ALA A 45 12.14 55.20 10.73
CA ALA A 45 10.80 55.77 10.50
C ALA A 45 9.74 54.68 10.25
N PRO A 46 8.44 54.92 10.54
CA PRO A 46 7.39 53.96 10.24
C PRO A 46 7.28 53.81 8.72
N ALA A 47 8.06 52.90 8.16
CA ALA A 47 7.68 52.22 6.93
C ALA A 47 6.53 51.30 7.34
N THR A 48 5.31 51.67 6.95
CA THR A 48 4.10 50.85 7.00
C THR A 48 4.14 49.67 6.02
N THR A 49 5.32 49.07 5.83
CA THR A 49 5.50 47.89 4.99
C THR A 49 6.03 46.77 5.87
N SER A 50 5.09 46.03 6.47
CA SER A 50 5.36 44.66 6.86
C SER A 50 5.84 43.91 5.61
N ILE A 51 7.11 43.52 5.55
CA ILE A 51 7.48 42.38 4.73
C ILE A 51 6.98 41.18 5.54
N THR A 52 5.70 40.86 5.37
CA THR A 52 5.20 39.54 5.74
C THR A 52 5.97 38.57 4.87
N THR A 53 6.90 37.83 5.47
CA THR A 53 7.43 36.61 4.89
C THR A 53 6.25 35.85 4.30
N ALA A 54 6.29 35.55 3.01
CA ALA A 54 5.30 34.66 2.42
C ALA A 54 5.44 33.34 3.17
N ASP A 55 4.58 33.11 4.16
CA ASP A 55 4.58 31.87 4.94
C ASP A 55 4.33 30.74 3.95
N VAL A 56 5.38 29.99 3.61
CA VAL A 56 5.27 28.84 2.73
C VAL A 56 4.63 27.74 3.58
N LYS A 57 3.31 27.72 3.61
CA LYS A 57 2.54 26.76 4.38
C LYS A 57 1.65 25.99 3.43
N VAL A 58 2.05 24.76 3.16
CA VAL A 58 1.19 23.77 2.54
C VAL A 58 0.48 23.03 3.66
N SER A 59 -0.70 22.51 3.41
CA SER A 59 -1.28 21.42 4.20
C SER A 59 -1.80 20.31 3.27
N LEU A 60 -1.73 19.07 3.75
CA LEU A 60 -2.13 17.85 3.03
C LEU A 60 -3.18 17.12 3.87
N ASN A 61 -4.44 17.17 3.43
CA ASN A 61 -5.54 16.42 4.04
C ASN A 61 -5.86 15.16 3.23
N GLY A 62 -6.35 14.11 3.89
CA GLY A 62 -6.71 12.82 3.25
C GLY A 62 -5.58 11.78 3.22
N THR A 63 -4.45 12.07 3.87
CA THR A 63 -3.24 11.24 3.84
C THR A 63 -3.10 10.29 5.04
N SER A 64 -4.18 9.92 5.74
CA SER A 64 -4.07 8.89 6.80
C SER A 64 -3.43 7.62 6.20
N ALA A 65 -2.58 6.91 6.96
CA ALA A 65 -1.86 5.75 6.45
C ALA A 65 -2.81 4.73 5.81
N GLN A 66 -2.88 4.71 4.48
CA GLN A 66 -3.74 3.79 3.75
C GLN A 66 -2.95 2.51 3.51
N SER A 67 -3.37 1.42 4.15
CA SER A 67 -2.94 0.10 3.74
C SER A 67 -3.95 -0.39 2.71
N THR A 68 -3.51 -0.64 1.49
CA THR A 68 -4.35 -1.27 0.48
C THR A 68 -3.71 -2.56 -0.02
N GLN A 69 -4.56 -3.55 -0.21
CA GLN A 69 -4.15 -4.85 -0.73
C GLN A 69 -4.84 -5.07 -2.06
N TYR A 70 -4.05 -5.18 -3.13
CA TYR A 70 -4.54 -5.65 -4.41
C TYR A 70 -4.82 -7.15 -4.28
N ARG A 71 -6.09 -7.52 -4.31
CA ARG A 71 -6.54 -8.91 -4.22
C ARG A 71 -6.98 -9.40 -5.60
N PHE A 72 -6.51 -10.58 -5.99
CA PHE A 72 -6.68 -11.10 -7.35
C PHE A 72 -7.07 -12.56 -7.42
N ALA A 73 -7.73 -12.85 -8.54
CA ALA A 73 -8.19 -14.14 -9.02
C ALA A 73 -7.29 -14.63 -10.17
N GLY A 74 -6.69 -15.83 -10.07
CA GLY A 74 -5.93 -16.43 -11.18
C GLY A 74 -4.74 -15.60 -11.69
N ALA A 75 -4.38 -15.76 -12.96
CA ALA A 75 -3.25 -15.06 -13.61
C ALA A 75 -3.66 -13.74 -14.31
N ALA A 76 -4.77 -13.12 -13.89
CA ALA A 76 -5.33 -11.96 -14.59
C ALA A 76 -4.35 -10.77 -14.64
N SER A 77 -4.31 -10.10 -15.78
CA SER A 77 -3.35 -9.02 -16.09
C SER A 77 -3.71 -7.65 -15.49
N ASN A 78 -4.82 -7.54 -14.76
CA ASN A 78 -5.44 -6.25 -14.46
C ASN A 78 -5.99 -6.20 -13.03
N SER A 79 -5.45 -5.29 -12.21
CA SER A 79 -5.96 -5.03 -10.86
C SER A 79 -7.17 -4.10 -10.87
N PRO A 80 -7.98 -4.11 -9.79
CA PRO A 80 -8.84 -2.97 -9.51
C PRO A 80 -8.00 -1.69 -9.48
N ILE A 81 -8.59 -0.60 -9.96
CA ILE A 81 -8.02 0.73 -9.87
C ILE A 81 -8.39 1.29 -8.50
N LEU A 82 -7.39 1.65 -7.71
CA LEU A 82 -7.58 2.26 -6.40
C LEU A 82 -7.40 3.76 -6.56
N ILE A 83 -8.36 4.55 -6.09
CA ILE A 83 -8.36 6.01 -6.27
C ILE A 83 -8.40 6.68 -4.89
N THR A 84 -7.45 7.59 -4.65
CA THR A 84 -7.34 8.32 -3.39
C THR A 84 -7.26 9.83 -3.66
N PRO A 85 -8.15 10.64 -3.04
CA PRO A 85 -8.04 12.10 -3.06
C PRO A 85 -7.01 12.60 -2.03
N PHE A 86 -6.29 13.66 -2.37
CA PHE A 86 -5.55 14.48 -1.42
C PHE A 86 -5.75 15.96 -1.73
N GLU A 87 -6.05 16.73 -0.70
CA GLU A 87 -6.24 18.18 -0.80
C GLU A 87 -4.89 18.86 -0.58
N VAL A 88 -4.52 19.74 -1.51
CA VAL A 88 -3.37 20.62 -1.40
C VAL A 88 -3.88 22.04 -1.19
N ARG A 89 -3.51 22.64 -0.06
CA ARG A 89 -3.89 23.99 0.30
C ARG A 89 -2.66 24.88 0.44
N ASN A 90 -2.76 26.11 -0.06
CA ASN A 90 -1.78 27.16 0.18
C ASN A 90 -2.29 28.08 1.29
N ASP A 91 -1.83 27.87 2.50
CA ASP A 91 -2.15 28.72 3.65
C ASP A 91 -1.27 29.99 3.70
N GLY A 92 -0.40 30.18 2.71
CA GLY A 92 0.53 31.29 2.59
C GLY A 92 -0.02 32.52 1.88
N GLY A 93 0.75 33.61 1.93
CA GLY A 93 0.41 34.90 1.31
C GLY A 93 0.84 35.08 -0.15
N ALA A 94 1.51 34.08 -0.76
CA ALA A 94 1.98 34.16 -2.15
C ALA A 94 1.65 32.87 -2.92
N PRO A 95 1.52 32.91 -4.26
CA PRO A 95 1.33 31.72 -5.07
C PRO A 95 2.47 30.71 -4.89
N LEU A 96 2.14 29.44 -4.68
CA LEU A 96 3.10 28.35 -4.54
C LEU A 96 3.31 27.64 -5.87
N ALA A 97 4.57 27.46 -6.27
CA ALA A 97 4.94 26.49 -7.30
C ALA A 97 5.12 25.11 -6.66
N LEU A 98 4.40 24.12 -7.15
CA LEU A 98 4.38 22.76 -6.59
C LEU A 98 5.23 21.80 -7.42
N SER A 99 5.83 20.85 -6.72
CA SER A 99 6.48 19.67 -7.29
C SER A 99 6.11 18.44 -6.47
N LEU A 100 6.19 17.27 -7.10
CA LEU A 100 5.95 15.98 -6.47
C LEU A 100 7.21 15.13 -6.58
N ALA A 101 7.55 14.45 -5.49
CA ALA A 101 8.54 13.39 -5.47
C ALA A 101 7.94 12.16 -4.77
N THR A 102 8.43 10.96 -5.10
CA THR A 102 8.21 9.77 -4.26
C THR A 102 9.51 9.36 -3.62
N ASN A 103 9.41 8.98 -2.35
CA ASN A 103 10.42 8.17 -1.71
C ASN A 103 9.89 6.74 -1.67
N VAL A 104 10.37 5.93 -2.61
CA VAL A 104 10.23 4.48 -2.53
C VAL A 104 11.49 3.94 -1.87
N VAL A 105 11.34 3.14 -0.81
CA VAL A 105 12.47 2.39 -0.26
C VAL A 105 12.93 1.42 -1.35
N THR A 106 14.06 1.74 -1.98
CA THR A 106 14.66 1.02 -3.09
C THR A 106 14.84 -0.46 -2.75
N GLY A 107 14.44 -1.35 -3.67
CA GLY A 107 14.49 -2.82 -3.49
C GLY A 107 13.13 -3.51 -3.34
N SER A 108 12.02 -2.76 -3.26
CA SER A 108 10.67 -3.31 -3.22
C SER A 108 10.13 -3.55 -4.64
N ALA A 109 10.19 -4.80 -5.08
CA ALA A 109 9.93 -5.25 -6.44
C ALA A 109 8.55 -4.92 -7.08
N PRO A 110 7.44 -4.56 -6.38
CA PRO A 110 6.22 -4.22 -7.09
C PRO A 110 6.12 -2.73 -7.50
N GLY A 111 7.02 -1.84 -7.05
CA GLY A 111 6.90 -0.40 -7.31
C GLY A 111 6.89 -0.02 -8.81
N ALA A 112 7.70 -0.70 -9.62
CA ALA A 112 7.73 -0.52 -11.08
C ALA A 112 6.52 -1.17 -11.78
N SER A 113 5.89 -2.15 -11.13
CA SER A 113 4.73 -2.88 -11.64
C SER A 113 3.40 -2.21 -11.26
N ILE A 114 3.43 -1.08 -10.56
CA ILE A 114 2.23 -0.35 -10.15
C ILE A 114 2.25 1.00 -10.88
N SER A 115 1.33 1.19 -11.82
CA SER A 115 1.10 2.49 -12.45
C SER A 115 0.50 3.45 -11.45
N LEU A 116 0.94 4.70 -11.50
CA LEU A 116 0.38 5.85 -10.78
C LEU A 116 -0.13 6.86 -11.81
N VAL A 117 -1.40 7.22 -11.74
CA VAL A 117 -2.02 8.27 -12.56
C VAL A 117 -2.44 9.41 -11.64
N LEU A 118 -2.10 10.63 -12.01
CA LEU A 118 -2.48 11.85 -11.27
C LEU A 118 -3.34 12.75 -12.14
N TRP A 119 -4.38 13.34 -11.54
CA TRP A 119 -5.18 14.39 -12.17
C TRP A 119 -5.74 15.33 -11.11
N ARG A 120 -6.05 16.57 -11.50
CA ARG A 120 -6.76 17.51 -10.63
C ARG A 120 -8.26 17.23 -10.69
N SER A 121 -8.93 17.21 -9.54
CA SER A 121 -10.39 17.21 -9.47
C SER A 121 -10.90 18.63 -9.22
N ALA A 122 -12.03 18.97 -9.84
CA ALA A 122 -12.75 20.21 -9.57
C ALA A 122 -13.53 20.16 -8.25
N GLY A 123 -13.73 18.97 -7.67
CA GLY A 123 -14.42 18.77 -6.39
C GLY A 123 -13.55 18.07 -5.35
N ALA A 124 -14.08 17.94 -4.13
CA ALA A 124 -13.41 17.26 -3.02
C ALA A 124 -13.30 15.73 -3.18
N THR A 125 -13.97 15.15 -4.18
CA THR A 125 -13.95 13.71 -4.45
C THR A 125 -13.29 13.42 -5.79
N CYS A 126 -12.71 12.23 -5.89
CA CYS A 126 -12.15 11.72 -7.12
C CYS A 126 -13.16 10.81 -7.81
N GLY A 127 -13.49 11.14 -9.05
CA GLY A 127 -14.21 10.23 -9.95
C GLY A 127 -13.27 9.15 -10.50
N ASN A 128 -13.71 8.47 -11.56
CA ASN A 128 -12.84 7.55 -12.29
C ASN A 128 -11.63 8.30 -12.89
N SER A 129 -10.52 7.58 -13.06
CA SER A 129 -9.37 8.12 -13.79
C SER A 129 -9.82 8.62 -15.16
N PRO A 130 -9.45 9.85 -15.55
CA PRO A 130 -9.81 10.39 -16.84
C PRO A 130 -9.17 9.58 -17.97
N THR A 131 -9.90 9.42 -19.07
CA THR A 131 -9.38 8.84 -20.33
C THR A 131 -8.92 9.92 -21.31
N THR A 132 -9.33 11.17 -21.08
CA THR A 132 -8.99 12.36 -21.86
C THR A 132 -8.77 13.54 -20.92
N GLY A 133 -8.02 14.56 -21.36
CA GLY A 133 -7.77 15.77 -20.57
C GLY A 133 -6.38 15.81 -19.93
N ILE A 134 -6.23 16.61 -18.88
CA ILE A 134 -4.95 16.87 -18.22
C ILE A 134 -4.75 15.85 -17.09
N PHE A 135 -3.90 14.86 -17.35
CA PHE A 135 -3.45 13.90 -16.35
C PHE A 135 -2.02 13.49 -16.68
N THR A 136 -1.33 12.94 -15.69
CA THR A 136 0.04 12.44 -15.84
C THR A 136 0.09 10.99 -15.39
N THR A 137 0.95 10.19 -16.01
CA THR A 137 1.08 8.76 -15.75
C THR A 137 2.54 8.39 -15.55
N GLY A 138 2.80 7.57 -14.56
CA GLY A 138 4.11 6.99 -14.27
C GLY A 138 3.94 5.69 -13.48
N THR A 139 4.93 5.34 -12.68
CA THR A 139 4.88 4.19 -11.76
C THR A 139 5.14 4.63 -10.33
N LEU A 140 4.96 3.77 -9.33
CA LEU A 140 5.38 4.14 -7.97
C LEU A 140 6.90 4.30 -7.88
N ALA A 141 7.67 3.48 -8.59
CA ALA A 141 9.14 3.54 -8.64
C ALA A 141 9.68 4.76 -9.39
N ASP A 142 8.95 5.23 -10.39
CA ASP A 142 9.25 6.43 -11.18
C ASP A 142 7.96 7.26 -11.33
N PRO A 143 7.65 8.12 -10.34
CA PRO A 143 6.37 8.80 -10.25
C PRO A 143 6.20 9.84 -11.36
N PRO A 144 4.97 10.05 -11.86
CA PRO A 144 4.72 11.14 -12.77
C PRO A 144 4.93 12.50 -12.09
N VAL A 145 5.22 13.51 -12.89
CA VAL A 145 5.13 14.91 -12.48
C VAL A 145 3.67 15.29 -12.18
N LEU A 146 3.45 16.40 -11.47
CA LEU A 146 2.10 16.92 -11.29
C LEU A 146 1.47 17.29 -12.64
N PRO A 147 0.15 17.11 -12.81
CA PRO A 147 -0.62 17.64 -13.94
C PRO A 147 -0.35 19.14 -14.13
N SER A 148 -0.31 19.62 -15.38
CA SER A 148 0.09 21.00 -15.69
C SER A 148 -0.85 22.06 -15.10
N ASP A 149 -2.08 21.70 -14.77
CA ASP A 149 -3.07 22.55 -14.09
C ASP A 149 -3.02 22.43 -12.55
N ALA A 150 -2.10 21.64 -12.02
CA ALA A 150 -1.85 21.41 -10.60
C ALA A 150 -0.41 21.77 -10.18
N THR A 151 0.35 22.48 -11.01
CA THR A 151 1.72 22.93 -10.68
C THR A 151 1.77 24.22 -9.88
N THR A 152 0.63 24.92 -9.70
CA THR A 152 0.57 26.15 -8.90
C THR A 152 -0.70 26.22 -8.06
N VAL A 153 -0.58 26.78 -6.85
CA VAL A 153 -1.72 27.07 -5.96
C VAL A 153 -1.69 28.57 -5.61
N PRO A 154 -2.71 29.35 -5.96
CA PRO A 154 -2.81 30.75 -5.50
C PRO A 154 -2.85 30.85 -3.97
N ALA A 155 -2.52 32.03 -3.42
CA ALA A 155 -2.57 32.28 -1.98
C ALA A 155 -4.00 32.10 -1.43
N GLY A 156 -4.14 31.37 -0.32
CA GLY A 156 -5.43 31.12 0.34
C GLY A 156 -6.33 30.06 -0.32
N GLU A 157 -5.93 29.55 -1.50
CA GLU A 157 -6.72 28.59 -2.28
C GLU A 157 -6.34 27.13 -1.95
N ALA A 158 -7.22 26.22 -2.34
CA ALA A 158 -7.00 24.78 -2.27
C ALA A 158 -7.49 24.08 -3.55
N PHE A 159 -6.93 22.90 -3.84
CA PHE A 159 -7.50 21.99 -4.82
C PHE A 159 -7.25 20.53 -4.44
N THR A 160 -8.01 19.65 -5.06
CA THR A 160 -7.87 18.21 -4.87
C THR A 160 -7.07 17.60 -6.02
N ILE A 161 -6.04 16.83 -5.68
CA ILE A 161 -5.37 15.93 -6.61
C ILE A 161 -5.87 14.52 -6.33
N CYS A 162 -6.13 13.79 -7.39
CA CYS A 162 -6.50 12.40 -7.36
C CYS A 162 -5.30 11.55 -7.78
N ALA A 163 -4.99 10.52 -7.00
CA ALA A 163 -4.06 9.48 -7.38
C ALA A 163 -4.82 8.18 -7.63
N ALA A 164 -4.68 7.64 -8.84
CA ALA A 164 -5.08 6.27 -9.13
C ALA A 164 -3.86 5.37 -9.18
N THR A 165 -3.96 4.20 -8.56
CA THR A 165 -2.93 3.16 -8.65
C THR A 165 -3.51 1.85 -9.15
N ARG A 166 -2.72 1.15 -9.97
CA ARG A 166 -3.11 -0.12 -10.59
C ARG A 166 -1.86 -0.96 -10.87
N LEU A 167 -1.95 -2.27 -10.66
CA LEU A 167 -0.91 -3.22 -11.09
C LEU A 167 -0.95 -3.38 -12.62
N THR A 168 0.19 -3.24 -13.28
CA THR A 168 0.37 -3.32 -14.74
C THR A 168 1.02 -4.62 -15.21
N THR A 169 1.50 -5.47 -14.30
CA THR A 169 2.11 -6.77 -14.61
C THR A 169 1.21 -7.94 -14.23
N THR A 170 1.61 -9.15 -14.61
CA THR A 170 0.95 -10.37 -14.15
C THR A 170 1.14 -10.55 -12.65
N VAL A 171 0.06 -10.92 -11.97
CA VAL A 171 -0.02 -11.04 -10.50
C VAL A 171 0.94 -12.08 -9.94
N VAL A 172 1.20 -13.15 -10.69
CA VAL A 172 2.01 -14.30 -10.23
C VAL A 172 3.44 -13.88 -9.88
N ALA A 173 4.05 -13.00 -10.68
CA ALA A 173 5.42 -12.52 -10.43
C ALA A 173 5.49 -11.56 -9.22
N SER A 174 4.34 -11.00 -8.82
CA SER A 174 4.26 -9.98 -7.77
C SER A 174 3.65 -10.51 -6.46
N GLN A 175 3.34 -11.81 -6.38
CA GLN A 175 2.63 -12.39 -5.25
C GLN A 175 3.39 -12.22 -3.92
N GLY A 176 2.69 -11.78 -2.88
CA GLY A 176 3.25 -11.62 -1.54
C GLY A 176 4.20 -10.43 -1.40
N LEU A 177 4.41 -9.66 -2.47
CA LEU A 177 5.21 -8.45 -2.42
C LEU A 177 4.41 -7.29 -1.82
N SER A 178 5.11 -6.42 -1.11
CA SER A 178 4.59 -5.16 -0.62
C SER A 178 5.54 -4.02 -0.92
N VAL A 179 4.99 -2.83 -1.14
CA VAL A 179 5.74 -1.57 -1.25
C VAL A 179 5.06 -0.52 -0.39
N SER A 180 5.87 0.28 0.31
CA SER A 180 5.37 1.35 1.17
C SER A 180 5.91 2.70 0.72
N PRO A 181 5.42 3.27 -0.40
CA PRO A 181 5.90 4.56 -0.87
C PRO A 181 5.41 5.71 0.02
N THR A 182 6.17 6.80 0.02
CA THR A 182 5.74 8.10 0.54
C THR A 182 5.75 9.11 -0.60
N LEU A 183 4.60 9.74 -0.87
CA LEU A 183 4.51 10.88 -1.79
C LEU A 183 4.89 12.14 -1.02
N THR A 184 5.76 12.98 -1.58
CA THR A 184 6.15 14.26 -0.96
C THR A 184 5.80 15.38 -1.92
N ILE A 185 4.93 16.29 -1.48
CA ILE A 185 4.65 17.52 -2.23
C ILE A 185 5.53 18.62 -1.65
N THR A 186 6.25 19.30 -2.53
CA THR A 186 7.05 20.47 -2.17
C THR A 186 6.49 21.70 -2.85
N GLY A 187 6.03 22.65 -2.04
CA GLY A 187 5.67 23.99 -2.48
C GLY A 187 6.86 24.94 -2.38
N SER A 188 6.97 25.88 -3.31
CA SER A 188 8.07 26.85 -3.33
C SER A 188 7.59 28.26 -3.71
N VAL A 189 8.24 29.27 -3.15
CA VAL A 189 8.10 30.69 -3.49
C VAL A 189 9.50 31.29 -3.63
N GLY A 190 9.96 31.49 -4.87
CA GLY A 190 11.35 31.89 -5.11
C GLY A 190 12.34 30.84 -4.60
N ASN A 191 13.19 31.21 -3.63
CA ASN A 191 14.17 30.31 -3.01
C ASN A 191 13.64 29.59 -1.75
N TRP A 192 12.42 29.88 -1.31
CA TRP A 192 11.82 29.27 -0.14
C TRP A 192 11.05 28.02 -0.53
N THR A 193 11.18 26.96 0.25
CA THR A 193 10.50 25.68 0.02
C THR A 193 9.85 25.18 1.31
N ALA A 194 8.66 24.59 1.19
CA ALA A 194 8.04 23.79 2.24
C ALA A 194 7.65 22.44 1.65
N SER A 195 8.12 21.38 2.31
CA SER A 195 7.83 20.00 1.91
C SER A 195 6.91 19.38 2.94
N LEU A 196 5.90 18.66 2.44
CA LEU A 196 5.05 17.82 3.27
C LEU A 196 5.09 16.40 2.72
N PRO A 197 5.69 15.45 3.47
CA PRO A 197 5.47 14.06 3.17
C PRO A 197 4.00 13.72 3.46
N SER A 198 3.36 12.99 2.54
CA SER A 198 2.16 12.23 2.87
C SER A 198 2.49 11.18 3.92
N ALA A 199 1.48 10.60 4.59
CA ALA A 199 1.77 9.35 5.28
C ALA A 199 2.25 8.31 4.25
N SER A 200 3.15 7.42 4.69
CA SER A 200 3.44 6.21 3.95
C SER A 200 2.15 5.42 3.79
N PHE A 201 1.84 5.00 2.57
CA PHE A 201 0.78 4.03 2.31
C PHE A 201 1.44 2.71 1.95
N THR A 202 0.83 1.58 2.29
CA THR A 202 1.36 0.26 1.95
C THR A 202 0.49 -0.38 0.91
N GLN A 203 1.08 -0.79 -0.21
CA GLN A 203 0.42 -1.56 -1.24
C GLN A 203 0.97 -2.98 -1.23
N SER A 204 0.10 -3.95 -1.04
CA SER A 204 0.45 -5.37 -1.06
C SER A 204 -0.28 -6.09 -2.18
N VAL A 205 0.35 -7.10 -2.77
CA VAL A 205 -0.24 -7.93 -3.82
C VAL A 205 -0.58 -9.31 -3.24
N TYR A 206 -1.84 -9.69 -3.36
CA TYR A 206 -2.38 -10.95 -2.88
C TYR A 206 -3.22 -11.65 -3.94
N GLN A 207 -2.81 -12.85 -4.31
CA GLN A 207 -3.50 -13.79 -5.15
C GLN A 207 -4.20 -14.80 -4.25
N VAL A 208 -5.48 -15.03 -4.50
CA VAL A 208 -6.20 -16.16 -3.90
C VAL A 208 -5.59 -17.45 -4.48
N PRO A 209 -4.97 -18.31 -3.66
CA PRO A 209 -4.38 -19.54 -4.17
C PRO A 209 -5.47 -20.45 -4.73
N ALA A 210 -5.17 -21.18 -5.81
CA ALA A 210 -6.02 -22.28 -6.23
C ALA A 210 -5.96 -23.41 -5.19
N THR A 211 -7.04 -24.17 -5.05
CA THR A 211 -6.96 -25.42 -4.29
C THR A 211 -6.08 -26.42 -5.03
N ALA A 212 -5.41 -27.30 -4.28
CA ALA A 212 -4.56 -28.36 -4.82
C ALA A 212 -4.92 -29.71 -4.21
N GLY A 213 -4.53 -30.82 -4.85
CA GLY A 213 -4.66 -32.18 -4.32
C GLY A 213 -6.10 -32.51 -3.91
N ALA A 214 -7.00 -32.64 -4.89
CA ALA A 214 -8.35 -33.13 -4.62
C ALA A 214 -8.31 -34.65 -4.40
N SER A 215 -8.98 -35.14 -3.36
CA SER A 215 -9.21 -36.57 -3.15
C SER A 215 -10.69 -36.83 -2.97
N CYS A 216 -11.13 -37.96 -3.51
CA CYS A 216 -12.53 -38.35 -3.57
C CYS A 216 -12.66 -39.62 -2.73
N ASP A 217 -13.59 -39.58 -1.79
CA ASP A 217 -14.04 -40.76 -1.06
C ASP A 217 -15.46 -41.06 -1.54
N ASP A 218 -15.61 -42.19 -2.24
CA ASP A 218 -16.89 -42.64 -2.78
C ASP A 218 -17.85 -43.11 -1.66
N GLY A 219 -17.39 -43.10 -0.39
CA GLY A 219 -18.23 -43.18 0.80
C GLY A 219 -18.82 -44.55 1.10
N LEU A 220 -19.08 -45.40 0.10
CA LEU A 220 -19.62 -46.75 0.23
C LEU A 220 -19.23 -47.65 -0.94
N ASP A 221 -19.37 -48.96 -0.74
CA ASP A 221 -19.35 -49.99 -1.78
C ASP A 221 -20.30 -49.58 -2.94
N GLU A 222 -19.83 -49.57 -4.19
CA GLU A 222 -20.47 -48.93 -5.36
C GLU A 222 -21.97 -49.29 -5.53
N VAL A 223 -22.36 -50.46 -5.06
CA VAL A 223 -23.71 -51.00 -5.18
C VAL A 223 -24.71 -50.34 -4.20
N LEU A 224 -24.31 -49.98 -2.98
CA LEU A 224 -25.20 -49.30 -2.04
C LEU A 224 -25.34 -47.80 -2.36
N ALA A 225 -24.27 -47.20 -2.87
CA ALA A 225 -24.24 -45.79 -3.23
C ALA A 225 -25.31 -45.43 -4.28
N ALA A 226 -25.46 -46.32 -5.25
CA ALA A 226 -26.45 -46.30 -6.33
C ALA A 226 -27.91 -46.33 -5.88
N LEU A 227 -28.21 -47.12 -4.84
CA LEU A 227 -29.59 -47.44 -4.42
C LEU A 227 -30.15 -46.44 -3.41
N LEU A 228 -29.29 -45.76 -2.64
CA LEU A 228 -29.70 -44.91 -1.52
C LEU A 228 -29.55 -43.40 -1.77
N GLY A 229 -29.13 -42.99 -2.96
CA GLY A 229 -28.90 -41.58 -3.27
C GLY A 229 -27.71 -41.02 -2.47
N VAL A 230 -26.58 -41.73 -2.51
CA VAL A 230 -25.44 -41.41 -1.64
C VAL A 230 -24.66 -40.23 -2.18
N ASP A 231 -24.24 -39.39 -1.25
CA ASP A 231 -23.42 -38.23 -1.54
C ASP A 231 -21.94 -38.62 -1.67
N ALA A 232 -21.25 -38.08 -2.67
CA ALA A 232 -19.79 -38.22 -2.77
C ALA A 232 -19.10 -37.21 -1.87
N ARG A 233 -18.09 -37.65 -1.11
CA ARG A 233 -17.28 -36.73 -0.30
C ARG A 233 -16.02 -36.35 -1.06
N ILE A 234 -15.86 -35.06 -1.32
CA ILE A 234 -14.66 -34.50 -1.91
C ILE A 234 -13.89 -33.77 -0.82
N SER A 235 -12.57 -33.96 -0.80
CA SER A 235 -11.66 -33.17 0.02
C SER A 235 -10.54 -32.57 -0.83
N TRP A 236 -9.95 -31.47 -0.38
CA TRP A 236 -8.85 -30.78 -1.08
C TRP A 236 -7.86 -30.17 -0.09
N THR A 237 -6.71 -29.75 -0.58
CA THR A 237 -5.75 -28.97 0.22
C THR A 237 -6.25 -27.53 0.35
N SER A 238 -6.19 -26.98 1.57
CA SER A 238 -6.58 -25.60 1.85
C SER A 238 -5.82 -24.60 0.98
N ALA A 239 -6.54 -23.61 0.45
CA ALA A 239 -5.98 -22.47 -0.28
C ALA A 239 -5.52 -21.33 0.66
N GLY A 240 -5.56 -21.53 1.97
CA GLY A 240 -5.19 -20.52 2.97
C GLY A 240 -6.35 -20.15 3.91
N ALA A 241 -6.04 -19.31 4.90
CA ALA A 241 -7.01 -18.85 5.88
C ALA A 241 -8.02 -17.86 5.27
N GLY A 242 -9.28 -17.92 5.71
CA GLY A 242 -10.32 -16.96 5.33
C GLY A 242 -10.89 -17.12 3.92
N VAL A 243 -10.57 -18.21 3.23
CA VAL A 243 -11.10 -18.54 1.89
C VAL A 243 -12.41 -19.33 2.02
N ILE A 244 -13.39 -19.00 1.18
CA ILE A 244 -14.60 -19.81 0.93
C ILE A 244 -14.34 -20.68 -0.29
N TYR A 245 -14.82 -21.91 -0.29
CA TYR A 245 -14.74 -22.83 -1.41
C TYR A 245 -16.10 -22.99 -2.06
N GLU A 246 -16.13 -23.00 -3.39
CA GLU A 246 -17.31 -23.27 -4.18
C GLU A 246 -17.03 -24.44 -5.10
N ILE A 247 -17.90 -25.45 -5.10
CA ILE A 247 -17.85 -26.48 -6.13
C ILE A 247 -18.68 -25.97 -7.29
N ILE A 248 -18.05 -25.85 -8.45
CA ILE A 248 -18.68 -25.33 -9.66
C ILE A 248 -18.72 -26.39 -10.76
N ASP A 249 -19.77 -26.37 -11.55
CA ASP A 249 -19.90 -27.22 -12.74
C ASP A 249 -18.79 -26.91 -13.77
N SER A 250 -18.18 -27.92 -14.37
CA SER A 250 -17.04 -27.73 -15.27
C SER A 250 -17.39 -27.05 -16.59
N VAL A 251 -18.65 -27.09 -17.00
CA VAL A 251 -19.17 -26.58 -18.28
C VAL A 251 -19.77 -25.19 -18.09
N THR A 252 -20.76 -25.07 -17.21
CA THR A 252 -21.55 -23.84 -16.96
C THR A 252 -20.87 -22.89 -15.99
N ARG A 253 -19.92 -23.37 -15.16
CA ARG A 253 -19.23 -22.61 -14.10
C ARG A 253 -20.16 -22.05 -13.01
N VAL A 254 -21.38 -22.58 -12.93
CA VAL A 254 -22.36 -22.21 -11.90
C VAL A 254 -22.01 -22.92 -10.58
N PRO A 255 -22.08 -22.22 -9.43
CA PRO A 255 -21.94 -22.85 -8.12
C PRO A 255 -23.01 -23.91 -7.88
N ILE A 256 -22.56 -25.10 -7.49
CA ILE A 256 -23.41 -26.22 -7.08
C ILE A 256 -23.56 -26.19 -5.56
N THR A 257 -22.44 -26.03 -4.85
CA THR A 257 -22.41 -25.92 -3.39
C THR A 257 -21.26 -25.06 -2.92
N THR A 258 -21.34 -24.57 -1.69
CA THR A 258 -20.29 -23.77 -1.04
C THR A 258 -19.87 -24.44 0.27
N SER A 259 -18.61 -24.28 0.64
CA SER A 259 -18.02 -24.82 1.87
C SER A 259 -17.00 -23.84 2.43
N THR A 260 -16.96 -23.70 3.75
CA THR A 260 -15.91 -22.96 4.46
C THR A 260 -14.79 -23.88 4.96
N THR A 261 -14.90 -25.18 4.68
CA THR A 261 -13.92 -26.20 5.06
C THR A 261 -13.28 -26.82 3.83
N THR A 262 -12.23 -27.62 4.02
CA THR A 262 -11.54 -28.33 2.94
C THR A 262 -12.25 -29.61 2.48
N THR A 263 -13.52 -29.77 2.85
CA THR A 263 -14.35 -30.90 2.45
C THR A 263 -15.73 -30.42 2.04
N ALA A 264 -16.35 -31.12 1.10
CA ALA A 264 -17.76 -30.96 0.77
C ALA A 264 -18.37 -32.29 0.34
N THR A 265 -19.67 -32.37 0.56
CA THR A 265 -20.50 -33.52 0.25
C THR A 265 -21.37 -33.14 -0.95
N LEU A 266 -21.29 -33.92 -2.03
CA LEU A 266 -22.00 -33.68 -3.28
C LEU A 266 -23.10 -34.70 -3.47
N ASN A 267 -24.33 -34.22 -3.59
CA ASN A 267 -25.45 -35.06 -3.98
C ASN A 267 -25.43 -35.30 -5.49
N LEU A 268 -24.90 -36.46 -5.90
CA LEU A 268 -24.73 -36.81 -7.31
C LEU A 268 -26.06 -37.00 -8.06
N SER A 269 -27.15 -37.30 -7.34
CA SER A 269 -28.47 -37.46 -7.96
C SER A 269 -29.04 -36.13 -8.50
N SER A 270 -28.54 -35.01 -7.99
CA SER A 270 -28.95 -33.65 -8.39
C SER A 270 -28.19 -33.10 -9.60
N PHE A 271 -27.15 -33.79 -10.07
CA PHE A 271 -26.31 -33.30 -11.16
C PHE A 271 -27.02 -33.38 -12.51
N PRO A 272 -26.99 -32.31 -13.32
CA PRO A 272 -27.38 -32.39 -14.72
C PRO A 272 -26.58 -33.49 -15.43
N ARG A 273 -27.22 -34.32 -16.24
CA ARG A 273 -26.55 -35.40 -17.01
C ARG A 273 -25.46 -34.90 -17.97
N ALA A 274 -25.45 -33.60 -18.27
CA ALA A 274 -24.42 -32.95 -19.09
C ALA A 274 -23.13 -32.62 -18.32
N THR A 275 -23.12 -32.75 -16.99
CA THR A 275 -21.97 -32.39 -16.15
C THR A 275 -20.86 -33.42 -16.30
N THR A 276 -19.77 -33.07 -16.96
CA THR A 276 -18.64 -34.00 -17.17
C THR A 276 -17.59 -33.92 -16.05
N GLY A 277 -17.72 -32.95 -15.16
CA GLY A 277 -16.84 -32.75 -14.02
C GLY A 277 -17.22 -31.53 -13.20
N VAL A 278 -16.50 -31.34 -12.11
CA VAL A 278 -16.59 -30.17 -11.24
C VAL A 278 -15.21 -29.61 -10.96
N TYR A 279 -15.14 -28.32 -10.65
CA TYR A 279 -13.96 -27.70 -10.10
C TYR A 279 -14.22 -27.27 -8.67
N VAL A 280 -13.19 -27.31 -7.84
CA VAL A 280 -13.20 -26.58 -6.57
C VAL A 280 -12.61 -25.19 -6.82
N ARG A 281 -13.43 -24.15 -6.62
CA ARG A 281 -13.06 -22.74 -6.76
C ARG A 281 -12.83 -22.15 -5.37
N SER A 282 -11.63 -21.67 -5.08
CA SER A 282 -11.40 -20.81 -3.90
C SER A 282 -11.94 -19.41 -4.19
N VAL A 283 -12.50 -18.77 -3.17
CA VAL A 283 -13.12 -17.43 -3.21
C VAL A 283 -12.64 -16.65 -1.98
N ASP A 284 -12.06 -15.48 -2.20
CA ASP A 284 -11.83 -14.53 -1.11
C ASP A 284 -13.11 -13.74 -0.84
N PRO A 285 -13.75 -13.91 0.33
CA PRO A 285 -15.03 -13.27 0.64
C PRO A 285 -14.97 -11.74 0.69
N VAL A 286 -13.78 -11.15 0.87
CA VAL A 286 -13.62 -9.69 0.96
C VAL A 286 -13.58 -9.07 -0.43
N SER A 287 -12.83 -9.67 -1.38
CA SER A 287 -12.66 -9.10 -2.72
C SER A 287 -13.54 -9.73 -3.79
N GLY A 288 -14.14 -10.89 -3.53
CA GLY A 288 -14.81 -11.71 -4.55
C GLY A 288 -13.84 -12.38 -5.54
N SER A 289 -12.53 -12.23 -5.34
CA SER A 289 -11.53 -12.88 -6.19
C SER A 289 -11.60 -14.40 -6.09
N THR A 290 -11.42 -15.10 -7.20
CA THR A 290 -11.52 -16.55 -7.26
C THR A 290 -10.33 -17.26 -7.92
N ALA A 291 -10.02 -18.48 -7.52
CA ALA A 291 -9.06 -19.31 -8.25
C ALA A 291 -9.61 -20.72 -8.44
N ILE A 292 -9.44 -21.25 -9.65
CA ILE A 292 -9.97 -22.55 -10.03
C ILE A 292 -8.90 -23.61 -9.76
N GLY A 293 -9.22 -24.58 -8.90
CA GLY A 293 -8.39 -25.74 -8.61
C GLY A 293 -8.47 -26.83 -9.68
N PRO A 294 -8.05 -28.07 -9.37
CA PRO A 294 -8.06 -29.17 -10.33
C PRO A 294 -9.48 -29.55 -10.78
N LEU A 295 -9.59 -30.08 -12.00
CA LEU A 295 -10.81 -30.70 -12.50
C LEU A 295 -11.01 -32.06 -11.84
N ILE A 296 -12.17 -32.25 -11.24
CA ILE A 296 -12.62 -33.53 -10.69
C ILE A 296 -13.64 -34.09 -11.68
N ARG A 297 -13.39 -35.29 -12.21
CA ARG A 297 -14.25 -35.86 -13.26
C ARG A 297 -15.45 -36.55 -12.64
N VAL A 298 -16.60 -36.42 -13.30
CA VAL A 298 -17.80 -37.18 -12.95
C VAL A 298 -18.05 -38.19 -14.06
N HIS A 299 -17.99 -39.47 -13.73
CA HIS A 299 -18.22 -40.58 -14.63
C HIS A 299 -19.63 -41.13 -14.42
N TYR A 300 -20.37 -41.32 -15.50
CA TYR A 300 -21.66 -41.99 -15.45
C TYR A 300 -21.56 -43.37 -16.08
N THR A 301 -21.91 -44.41 -15.32
CA THR A 301 -21.96 -45.80 -15.78
C THR A 301 -23.38 -46.31 -15.71
N ALA A 302 -23.84 -47.02 -16.75
CA ALA A 302 -25.14 -47.69 -16.71
C ALA A 302 -25.07 -48.90 -15.75
N GLY A 303 -25.91 -48.91 -14.73
CA GLY A 303 -26.08 -50.03 -13.81
C GLY A 303 -26.91 -51.17 -14.42
N VAL A 304 -26.89 -52.32 -13.75
CA VAL A 304 -27.53 -53.58 -14.19
C VAL A 304 -29.05 -53.46 -14.40
N LEU A 305 -29.70 -52.46 -13.78
CA LEU A 305 -31.13 -52.17 -13.93
C LEU A 305 -31.43 -51.00 -14.89
N GLY A 306 -30.46 -50.55 -15.69
CA GLY A 306 -30.60 -49.38 -16.56
C GLY A 306 -30.58 -48.03 -15.80
N LEU A 307 -30.37 -48.05 -14.48
CA LEU A 307 -30.14 -46.86 -13.68
C LEU A 307 -28.75 -46.28 -14.00
N LEU A 308 -28.69 -44.98 -14.27
CA LEU A 308 -27.43 -44.29 -14.51
C LEU A 308 -26.76 -44.01 -13.15
N LEU A 309 -25.58 -44.57 -12.92
CA LEU A 309 -24.80 -44.40 -11.70
C LEU A 309 -23.73 -43.34 -11.95
N ALA A 310 -23.67 -42.34 -11.09
CA ALA A 310 -22.64 -41.32 -11.12
C ALA A 310 -21.53 -41.67 -10.12
N ARG A 311 -20.28 -41.50 -10.53
CA ARG A 311 -19.10 -41.66 -9.69
C ARG A 311 -18.18 -40.46 -9.87
N VAL A 312 -17.54 -40.02 -8.79
CA VAL A 312 -16.56 -38.94 -8.85
C VAL A 312 -15.15 -39.54 -8.87
N GLN A 313 -14.32 -39.09 -9.80
CA GLN A 313 -12.92 -39.49 -9.88
C GLN A 313 -12.02 -38.27 -9.72
N CYS A 314 -11.23 -38.29 -8.64
CA CYS A 314 -10.15 -37.34 -8.42
C CYS A 314 -8.88 -37.85 -9.10
N GLY A 315 -8.11 -36.94 -9.72
CA GLY A 315 -6.86 -37.25 -10.42
C GLY A 315 -5.82 -36.16 -10.22
#